data_AF-A0A4P6MT34-F1
#
_entry.id   AF-A0A4P6MT34-F1
#
_cell.length_a   1.000
_cell.length_b   1.000
_cell.length_c   1.000
_cell.angle_alpha   90.00
_cell.angle_beta   90.00
_cell.angle_gamma   90.00
#
_symmetry.space_group_name_H-M   'P 1'
#
loop_
_entity.id
_entity.type
_entity.pdbx_description
1 polymer ?
#
loop_
_entity_poly.entity_id
_entity_poly.type
_entity_poly.pdbx_seq_one_letter_code
_entity_poly.pdbx_strand_id
1 'polypeptide(L)'
;MKREHAEACKKVVRDKFAPACQAWDKDPATPWPASLRVKSVRSAPGVLEMTWSISSPDRRATCELITVDGEVRCRWRRVGDHDLFKRP
;
A
#
# COMPACT_ATOMS: atom_id res chain seq x y z
N MET A 1 5.35 0.48 16.18
CA MET A 1 5.02 1.72 15.43
C MET A 1 4.49 2.78 16.40
N LYS A 2 5.03 4.00 16.42
CA LYS A 2 4.50 5.10 17.24
C LYS A 2 3.07 5.45 16.80
N ARG A 3 2.19 5.86 17.73
CA ARG A 3 0.75 6.08 17.45
C ARG A 3 0.49 7.12 16.36
N GLU A 4 1.26 8.19 16.36
CA GLU A 4 1.25 9.23 15.31
C GLU A 4 1.51 8.66 13.90
N HIS A 5 2.32 7.60 13.83
CA HIS A 5 2.64 6.97 12.55
C HIS A 5 1.47 6.14 12.01
N ALA A 6 0.72 5.51 12.92
CA ALA A 6 -0.48 4.76 12.59
C ALA A 6 -1.57 5.68 12.03
N GLU A 7 -1.79 6.85 12.65
CA GLU A 7 -2.81 7.80 12.22
C GLU A 7 -2.47 8.42 10.85
N ALA A 8 -1.20 8.76 10.62
CA ALA A 8 -0.76 9.22 9.30
C ALA A 8 -0.97 8.14 8.22
N CYS A 9 -0.70 6.86 8.55
CA CYS A 9 -0.96 5.74 7.64
C CYS A 9 -2.46 5.61 7.34
N LYS A 10 -3.32 5.58 8.36
CA LYS A 10 -4.78 5.52 8.18
C LYS A 10 -5.31 6.65 7.31
N LYS A 11 -4.82 7.88 7.54
CA LYS A 11 -5.20 9.05 6.75
C LYS A 11 -4.85 8.86 5.27
N VAL A 12 -3.60 8.47 4.98
CA VAL A 12 -3.18 8.22 3.60
C VAL A 12 -3.96 7.08 2.95
N VAL A 13 -4.19 5.99 3.69
CA VAL A 13 -4.94 4.84 3.18
C VAL A 13 -6.34 5.27 2.78
N ARG A 14 -7.05 5.96 3.67
CA ARG A 14 -8.42 6.43 3.42
C ARG A 14 -8.49 7.47 2.31
N ASP A 15 -7.62 8.48 2.36
CA ASP A 15 -7.77 9.67 1.51
C ASP A 15 -7.16 9.47 0.11
N LYS A 16 -6.25 8.51 -0.07
CA LYS A 16 -5.49 8.34 -1.33
C LYS A 16 -5.44 6.90 -1.83
N PHE A 17 -5.05 5.95 -0.98
CA PHE A 17 -4.77 4.60 -1.45
C PHE A 17 -6.02 3.79 -1.77
N ALA A 18 -7.04 3.81 -0.90
CA ALA A 18 -8.28 3.07 -1.12
C ALA A 18 -9.04 3.56 -2.37
N PRO A 19 -9.21 4.88 -2.62
CA PRO A 19 -9.76 5.36 -3.89
C PRO A 19 -8.94 4.94 -5.11
N ALA A 20 -7.61 4.93 -5.00
CA ALA A 20 -6.75 4.47 -6.09
C ALA A 20 -6.91 2.96 -6.38
N CYS A 21 -7.12 2.13 -5.36
CA CYS A 21 -7.42 0.70 -5.55
C CYS A 21 -8.74 0.50 -6.30
N GLN A 22 -9.76 1.29 -5.98
CA GLN A 22 -11.06 1.25 -6.68
C GLN A 22 -10.95 1.73 -8.13
N ALA A 23 -10.11 2.73 -8.39
CA ALA A 23 -9.85 3.18 -9.76
C ALA A 23 -9.07 2.13 -10.57
N TRP A 24 -8.08 1.48 -9.94
CA TRP A 24 -7.32 0.39 -10.54
C TRP A 24 -8.19 -0.85 -10.84
N ASP A 25 -9.17 -1.17 -9.99
CA ASP A 25 -10.12 -2.26 -10.21
C ASP A 25 -10.99 -2.02 -11.46
N LYS A 26 -11.38 -0.77 -11.70
CA LYS A 26 -12.15 -0.38 -12.90
C LYS A 26 -11.29 -0.34 -14.16
N ASP A 27 -10.05 0.13 -14.03
CA ASP A 27 -9.08 0.21 -15.12
C ASP A 27 -7.66 0.01 -14.58
N PRO A 28 -7.05 -1.18 -14.80
CA PRO A 28 -5.69 -1.48 -14.37
C PRO A 28 -4.60 -0.60 -15.00
N ALA A 29 -4.89 0.16 -16.05
CA ALA A 29 -3.99 1.16 -16.61
C ALA A 29 -3.97 2.47 -15.80
N THR A 30 -4.87 2.63 -14.83
CA THR A 30 -4.93 3.82 -13.98
C THR A 30 -3.62 4.00 -13.20
N PRO A 31 -2.97 5.18 -13.31
CA PRO A 31 -1.75 5.44 -12.56
C PRO A 31 -2.04 5.60 -11.06
N TRP A 32 -1.10 5.13 -10.24
CA TRP A 32 -1.12 5.39 -8.81
C TRP A 32 -0.93 6.89 -8.50
N PRO A 33 -1.51 7.41 -7.40
CA PRO A 33 -1.30 8.80 -7.00
C PRO A 33 0.20 9.11 -6.85
N ALA A 34 0.71 10.18 -7.47
CA ALA A 34 2.15 10.50 -7.46
C ALA A 34 2.76 10.67 -6.06
N SER A 35 1.95 11.04 -5.06
CA SER A 35 2.38 11.11 -3.65
C SER A 35 2.58 9.73 -2.98
N LEU A 36 2.18 8.65 -3.65
CA LEU A 36 2.38 7.27 -3.23
C LEU A 36 3.31 6.59 -4.24
N ARG A 37 4.43 6.05 -3.76
CA ARG A 37 5.25 5.19 -4.60
C ARG A 37 4.73 3.77 -4.45
N VAL A 38 3.82 3.38 -5.33
CA VAL A 38 3.27 2.03 -5.38
C VAL A 38 3.93 1.27 -6.53
N LYS A 39 4.46 0.09 -6.25
CA LYS A 39 5.10 -0.78 -7.26
C LYS A 39 4.98 -2.25 -6.86
N SER A 40 5.09 -3.15 -7.83
CA SER A 40 5.16 -4.58 -7.57
C SER A 40 6.46 -4.95 -6.85
N VAL A 41 6.37 -5.86 -5.88
CA VAL A 41 7.54 -6.43 -5.22
C VAL A 41 8.19 -7.44 -6.15
N ARG A 42 9.51 -7.31 -6.36
CA ARG A 42 10.28 -8.25 -7.17
C ARG A 42 10.21 -9.64 -6.56
N SER A 43 10.00 -10.66 -7.39
CA SER A 43 9.90 -12.08 -6.97
C SER A 43 8.70 -12.42 -6.06
N ALA A 44 7.73 -11.52 -5.92
CA ALA A 44 6.46 -11.79 -5.24
C ALA A 44 5.27 -11.29 -6.08
N PRO A 45 4.86 -12.06 -7.12
CA PRO A 45 3.73 -11.69 -7.97
C PRO A 45 2.46 -11.40 -7.16
N GLY A 46 1.74 -10.33 -7.53
CA GLY A 46 0.52 -9.89 -6.83
C GLY A 46 0.75 -9.08 -5.55
N VAL A 47 2.00 -8.96 -5.07
CA VAL A 47 2.34 -8.13 -3.91
C VAL A 47 2.80 -6.75 -4.37
N LEU A 48 2.20 -5.71 -3.77
CA LEU A 48 2.54 -4.32 -3.96
C LEU A 48 3.28 -3.78 -2.74
N GLU A 49 4.33 -2.98 -2.96
CA GLU A 49 4.94 -2.11 -1.96
C GLU A 49 4.37 -0.69 -2.16
N MET A 50 3.88 -0.07 -1.08
CA MET A 50 3.48 1.33 -1.03
C MET A 50 4.41 2.10 -0.10
N THR A 51 4.99 3.20 -0.58
CA THR A 51 5.66 4.21 0.26
C THR A 51 4.84 5.50 0.26
N TRP A 52 4.47 6.01 1.44
CA TRP A 52 3.70 7.26 1.60
C TRP A 52 4.45 8.37 2.33
N SER A 53 5.63 8.07 2.85
CA SER A 53 6.50 9.07 3.45
C SER A 53 7.95 8.63 3.32
N ILE A 54 8.81 9.59 2.98
CA ILE A 54 10.26 9.45 2.86
C ILE A 54 10.96 10.09 4.09
N SER A 55 10.20 10.42 5.15
CA SER A 55 10.80 10.88 6.40
C SER A 55 11.34 9.67 7.16
N SER A 56 12.61 9.74 7.56
CA SER A 56 13.27 8.62 8.23
C SER A 56 12.56 8.26 9.56
N PRO A 57 12.21 6.99 9.79
CA PRO A 57 12.38 5.88 8.85
C PRO A 57 11.25 5.87 7.79
N ASP A 58 11.65 5.65 6.51
CA ASP A 58 10.75 5.51 5.35
C ASP A 58 9.53 4.66 5.73
N ARG A 59 8.33 5.16 5.49
CA ARG A 59 7.10 4.44 5.87
C ARG A 59 6.58 3.66 4.69
N ARG A 60 6.61 2.34 4.84
CA ARG A 60 6.30 1.38 3.77
C ARG A 60 5.29 0.35 4.24
N ALA A 61 4.55 -0.18 3.29
CA ALA A 61 3.62 -1.26 3.53
C ALA A 61 3.62 -2.20 2.34
N THR A 62 3.43 -3.48 2.60
CA THR A 62 3.16 -4.47 1.57
C THR A 62 1.72 -4.93 1.66
N CYS A 63 1.09 -5.05 0.50
CA CYS A 63 -0.29 -5.49 0.39
C CYS A 63 -0.52 -6.30 -0.87
N GLU A 64 -1.67 -6.96 -0.93
CA GLU A 64 -2.20 -7.58 -2.13
C GLU A 64 -3.58 -6.99 -2.42
N LEU A 65 -3.92 -6.87 -3.70
CA LEU A 65 -5.29 -6.64 -4.12
C LEU A 65 -5.92 -8.00 -4.35
N ILE A 66 -6.97 -8.31 -3.60
CA ILE A 66 -7.71 -9.56 -3.69
C ILE A 66 -9.17 -9.27 -3.99
N THR A 67 -9.83 -10.13 -4.75
CA THR A 67 -11.27 -10.06 -4.95
C THR A 67 -11.97 -10.91 -3.88
N VAL A 68 -12.91 -10.31 -3.15
CA VAL A 68 -13.76 -10.99 -2.18
C VAL A 68 -15.19 -10.60 -2.52
N ASP A 69 -16.05 -11.59 -2.79
CA ASP A 69 -17.46 -11.38 -3.16
C ASP A 69 -17.66 -10.41 -4.33
N GLY A 70 -16.74 -10.44 -5.31
CA GLY A 70 -16.76 -9.55 -6.48
C GLY A 70 -16.23 -8.14 -6.23
N GLU A 71 -15.75 -7.82 -5.02
CA GLU A 71 -15.19 -6.53 -4.65
C GLU A 71 -13.67 -6.62 -4.47
N VAL A 72 -12.91 -5.69 -5.07
CA VAL A 72 -11.48 -5.58 -4.78
C VAL A 72 -11.24 -5.03 -3.38
N ARG A 73 -10.46 -5.77 -2.60
CA ARG A 73 -10.04 -5.43 -1.26
C ARG A 73 -8.53 -5.45 -1.15
N CYS A 74 -7.99 -4.52 -0.37
CA CYS A 74 -6.59 -4.52 0.00
C CYS A 74 -6.38 -5.44 1.21
N ARG A 75 -5.59 -6.52 1.03
CA ARG A 75 -5.08 -7.35 2.12
C ARG A 75 -3.71 -6.84 2.53
N TRP A 76 -3.62 -6.25 3.72
CA TRP A 76 -2.36 -5.82 4.30
C TRP A 76 -1.54 -7.04 4.74
N ARG A 77 -0.30 -7.14 4.27
CA ARG A 77 0.67 -8.14 4.76
C ARG A 77 1.50 -7.58 5.91
N ARG A 78 1.99 -6.36 5.71
CA ARG A 78 2.79 -5.63 6.70
C ARG A 78 2.62 -4.13 6.53
N VAL A 79 2.61 -3.43 7.66
CA VAL A 79 2.60 -1.96 7.72
C VAL A 79 3.72 -1.55 8.70
N GLY A 80 4.73 -0.82 8.23
CA GLY A 80 5.92 -0.55 9.03
C GLY A 80 6.95 0.34 8.32
N ASP A 81 8.21 0.11 8.65
CA ASP A 81 9.37 0.82 8.09
C ASP A 81 10.25 -0.13 7.26
N HIS A 82 11.58 0.08 7.22
CA HIS A 82 12.50 -0.72 6.41
C HIS A 82 12.62 -2.19 6.87
N ASP A 83 12.18 -2.53 8.09
CA ASP A 83 12.28 -3.89 8.62
C ASP A 83 11.34 -4.90 7.93
N LEU A 84 10.43 -4.43 7.07
CA LEU A 84 9.49 -5.30 6.34
C LEU A 84 10.18 -6.30 5.39
N PHE A 85 11.40 -6.03 4.95
CA PHE A 85 12.17 -6.93 4.08
C PHE A 85 12.88 -8.06 4.83
N LYS A 86 12.97 -8.01 6.17
CA LYS A 86 13.71 -9.01 6.95
C LYS A 86 12.95 -10.32 7.12
N ARG A 87 11.62 -10.33 6.99
CA ARG A 87 10.75 -11.52 7.08
C ARG A 87 9.44 -11.31 6.26
N PRO A 88 9.43 -11.68 4.96
CA PRO A 88 8.29 -11.43 4.08
C PRO A 88 7.01 -12.14 4.54
#